data_AF-A0A4W6DQM7-F1
#
_entry.id   AF-A0A4W6DQM7-F1
#
_cell.length_a   1.000
_cell.length_b   1.000
_cell.length_c   1.000
_cell.angle_alpha   90.00
_cell.angle_beta   90.00
_cell.angle_gamma   90.00
#
_symmetry.space_group_name_H-M   'P 1'
#
loop_
_entity.id
_entity.type
_entity.pdbx_description
1 polymer ?
#
loop_
_entity_poly.entity_id
_entity_poly.type
_entity_poly.pdbx_seq_one_letter_code
_entity_poly.pdbx_strand_id
1 'polypeptide(L)'
;MDELLLTSRAAAQTGFHGNQRVHVVLGSESCDLDSVASSLAMAYFLSRTSSGLPGRSLVLPVLNIPRSQFHLRADILLLLMEAGIATETLVFRDQVDLACLHSNRRLDLTLVDHNVLPSTDRDLEGAVAEVIDHHRLERTASFSCPVTVETVASCATLVTERILSRAPEILDRQLALLLYGVMVVDCVVGKVTVKDGHMIHLLQTQFPDLPQRGALHNALHTAKFDLSGFTTEEILLNNMKTVAGGDVRVAVSIVYMSLDWFLQRKNLQQELRDFCQSHRLDAVVAMTISFNDQSDEPVRQVAVYSSNLLYGQEISHALFKSCSPALCLSPATSPYKDILSYHQGNALASRRAVLPVLTHFLSDWWQREMHCGADGEDLDDQFNQSDVMISDTFSVNKESADLSDAGWLPHVYSACRHHRRRLQFGAEDYGSVEEDYGGRMMPPPPMNSLVDGCPLDGGFNQEALLEKFSRMGGGEEEQVGRGN
;
A
#
# COMPACT_ATOMS: atom_id res chain seq x y z
N MET A 1 24.36 7.72 13.74
CA MET A 1 22.91 8.01 13.72
C MET A 1 22.31 8.17 15.12
N ASP A 2 22.77 7.40 16.10
CA ASP A 2 22.19 7.28 17.45
C ASP A 2 21.91 8.59 18.19
N GLU A 3 22.84 9.57 18.14
CA GLU A 3 22.67 10.87 18.79
C GLU A 3 21.41 11.60 18.27
N LEU A 4 21.15 11.54 16.96
CA LEU A 4 19.95 12.12 16.37
C LEU A 4 18.69 11.43 16.91
N LEU A 5 18.68 10.09 16.95
CA LEU A 5 17.52 9.33 17.37
C LEU A 5 17.23 9.52 18.86
N LEU A 6 18.25 9.51 19.71
CA LEU A 6 18.11 9.80 21.14
C LEU A 6 17.56 11.22 21.39
N THR A 7 18.09 12.21 20.67
CA THR A 7 17.62 13.60 20.80
C THR A 7 16.19 13.75 20.29
N SER A 8 15.86 13.10 19.16
CA SER A 8 14.51 13.07 18.59
C SER A 8 13.52 12.44 19.57
N ARG A 9 13.90 11.31 20.18
CA ARG A 9 13.09 10.60 21.17
C ARG A 9 12.84 11.45 22.40
N ALA A 10 13.88 12.06 22.95
CA ALA A 10 13.77 12.93 24.12
C ALA A 10 12.84 14.11 23.84
N ALA A 11 12.98 14.77 22.69
CA ALA A 11 12.13 15.90 22.31
C ALA A 11 10.66 15.52 22.12
N ALA A 12 10.39 14.35 21.52
CA ALA A 12 9.04 13.83 21.38
C ALA A 12 8.40 13.51 22.75
N GLN A 13 9.20 13.06 23.74
CA GLN A 13 8.72 12.75 25.09
C GLN A 13 8.49 14.00 25.96
N THR A 14 9.35 15.01 25.87
CA THR A 14 9.26 16.20 26.72
C THR A 14 8.33 17.28 26.18
N GLY A 15 7.83 17.12 24.94
CA GLY A 15 7.05 18.12 24.24
C GLY A 15 7.94 19.28 23.81
N PHE A 16 8.19 19.39 22.51
CA PHE A 16 9.06 20.38 21.86
C PHE A 16 9.06 21.77 22.55
N HIS A 17 10.16 22.12 23.22
CA HIS A 17 10.22 23.29 24.10
C HIS A 17 10.19 24.64 23.37
N GLY A 18 9.49 25.62 23.95
CA GLY A 18 9.52 27.03 23.51
C GLY A 18 9.10 27.27 22.06
N ASN A 19 9.75 28.23 21.39
CA ASN A 19 9.54 28.55 19.96
C ASN A 19 10.44 27.72 19.03
N GLN A 20 10.93 26.56 19.47
CA GLN A 20 11.80 25.72 18.64
C GLN A 20 11.04 25.25 17.40
N ARG A 21 11.60 25.52 16.22
CA ARG A 21 11.13 24.94 14.96
C ARG A 21 11.55 23.48 14.87
N VAL A 22 10.71 22.69 14.22
CA VAL A 22 10.82 21.25 14.13
C VAL A 22 10.70 20.88 12.65
N HIS A 23 11.72 20.20 12.13
CA HIS A 23 11.74 19.69 10.77
C HIS A 23 11.54 18.19 10.81
N VAL A 24 10.35 17.72 10.45
CA VAL A 24 10.02 16.30 10.44
C VAL A 24 10.30 15.73 9.04
N VAL A 25 11.03 14.62 9.01
CA VAL A 25 11.12 13.76 7.83
C VAL A 25 10.11 12.63 7.99
N LEU A 26 9.14 12.58 7.08
CA LEU A 26 8.00 11.69 7.16
C LEU A 26 8.00 10.74 5.95
N GLY A 27 7.98 9.44 6.22
CA GLY A 27 7.75 8.39 5.23
C GLY A 27 6.26 8.17 4.96
N SER A 28 5.94 7.28 4.03
CA SER A 28 4.54 6.99 3.71
C SER A 28 3.83 6.23 4.85
N GLU A 29 2.50 6.27 4.88
CA GLU A 29 1.67 5.52 5.85
C GLU A 29 1.81 4.00 5.73
N SER A 30 2.41 3.47 4.65
CA SER A 30 2.72 2.05 4.57
C SER A 30 3.77 1.66 5.61
N CYS A 31 4.62 2.60 6.03
CA CYS A 31 5.79 2.40 6.89
C CYS A 31 6.52 1.09 6.54
N ASP A 32 6.76 0.88 5.25
CA ASP A 32 7.57 -0.23 4.74
C ASP A 32 9.07 0.09 4.89
N LEU A 33 9.89 -0.87 4.46
CA LEU A 33 11.35 -0.82 4.63
C LEU A 33 11.95 0.44 4.01
N ASP A 34 11.51 0.83 2.82
CA ASP A 34 11.99 2.01 2.11
C ASP A 34 11.60 3.30 2.84
N SER A 35 10.32 3.46 3.18
CA SER A 35 9.84 4.59 3.98
C SER A 35 10.62 4.76 5.29
N VAL A 36 10.92 3.68 6.02
CA VAL A 36 11.67 3.73 7.28
C VAL A 36 13.11 4.14 7.06
N ALA A 37 13.84 3.43 6.19
CA ALA A 37 15.25 3.68 5.94
C ALA A 37 15.48 5.08 5.34
N SER A 38 14.68 5.47 4.35
CA SER A 38 14.73 6.78 3.71
C SER A 38 14.46 7.90 4.71
N SER A 39 13.50 7.73 5.63
CA SER A 39 13.20 8.74 6.66
C SER A 39 14.37 8.93 7.62
N LEU A 40 14.93 7.83 8.13
CA LEU A 40 16.06 7.85 9.07
C LEU A 40 17.31 8.43 8.41
N ALA A 41 17.64 7.99 7.20
CA ALA A 41 18.80 8.43 6.44
C ALA A 41 18.71 9.91 6.06
N MET A 42 17.55 10.36 5.57
CA MET A 42 17.37 11.75 5.17
C MET A 42 17.33 12.69 6.38
N ALA A 43 16.71 12.28 7.50
CA ALA A 43 16.78 13.04 8.74
C ALA A 43 18.22 13.16 9.26
N TYR A 44 18.99 12.08 9.19
CA TYR A 44 20.40 12.10 9.54
C TYR A 44 21.19 13.05 8.63
N PHE A 45 21.01 12.97 7.31
CA PHE A 45 21.61 13.88 6.34
C PHE A 45 21.31 15.36 6.66
N LEU A 46 20.03 15.72 6.85
CA LEU A 46 19.62 17.08 7.19
C LEU A 46 20.22 17.53 8.52
N SER A 47 20.24 16.63 9.51
CA SER A 47 20.83 16.92 10.81
C SER A 47 22.33 17.21 10.73
N ARG A 48 23.07 16.56 9.82
CA ARG A 48 24.52 16.73 9.71
C ARG A 48 24.86 17.97 8.89
N THR A 49 24.19 18.17 7.77
CA THR A 49 24.44 19.28 6.83
C THR A 49 23.92 20.63 7.32
N SER A 50 22.95 20.65 8.22
CA SER A 50 22.46 21.89 8.84
C SER A 50 23.25 22.30 10.09
N SER A 51 24.36 21.62 10.43
CA SER A 51 25.10 21.83 11.69
C SER A 51 25.89 23.12 11.64
N GLY A 52 25.60 24.05 12.56
CA GLY A 52 26.31 25.34 12.67
C GLY A 52 25.55 26.57 12.16
N LEU A 53 24.32 26.43 11.67
CA LEU A 53 23.49 27.56 11.26
C LEU A 53 22.67 28.14 12.45
N PRO A 54 22.66 29.47 12.66
CA PRO A 54 21.81 30.08 13.67
C PRO A 54 20.32 29.93 13.31
N GLY A 55 19.47 29.61 14.30
CA GLY A 55 18.03 29.42 14.09
C GLY A 55 17.61 28.02 13.60
N ARG A 56 18.50 27.03 13.72
CA ARG A 56 18.31 25.65 13.25
C ARG A 56 17.06 24.97 13.83
N SER A 57 16.25 24.38 12.95
CA SER A 57 15.16 23.47 13.31
C SER A 57 15.69 22.17 13.92
N LEU A 58 15.02 21.64 14.93
CA LEU A 58 15.25 20.28 15.40
C LEU A 58 14.77 19.30 14.33
N VAL A 59 15.66 18.48 13.77
CA VAL A 59 15.31 17.49 12.75
C VAL A 59 14.87 16.19 13.42
N LEU A 60 13.74 15.60 13.01
CA LEU A 60 13.25 14.32 13.52
C LEU A 60 12.79 13.40 12.39
N PRO A 61 13.27 12.15 12.31
CA PRO A 61 12.57 11.12 11.56
C PRO A 61 11.33 10.69 12.33
N VAL A 62 10.17 10.63 11.65
CA VAL A 62 8.92 10.10 12.22
C VAL A 62 8.44 8.93 11.37
N LEU A 63 8.26 7.77 12.01
CA LEU A 63 7.67 6.60 11.36
C LEU A 63 6.15 6.75 11.35
N ASN A 64 5.55 6.69 10.16
CA ASN A 64 4.17 7.12 9.93
C ASN A 64 3.11 6.04 10.27
N ILE A 65 3.27 5.41 11.44
CA ILE A 65 2.33 4.48 12.06
C ILE A 65 2.34 4.67 13.58
N PRO A 66 1.33 4.17 14.31
CA PRO A 66 1.38 4.12 15.77
C PRO A 66 2.51 3.21 16.27
N ARG A 67 3.16 3.57 17.37
CA ARG A 67 4.22 2.72 17.98
C ARG A 67 3.74 1.30 18.27
N SER A 68 2.46 1.14 18.64
CA SER A 68 1.86 -0.16 18.96
C SER A 68 1.74 -1.13 17.79
N GLN A 69 1.99 -0.69 16.56
CA GLN A 69 1.95 -1.53 15.35
C GLN A 69 3.33 -1.88 14.82
N PHE A 70 4.40 -1.32 15.40
CA PHE A 70 5.74 -1.49 14.84
C PHE A 70 6.27 -2.92 14.96
N HIS A 71 5.82 -3.66 15.98
CA HIS A 71 6.20 -5.06 16.16
C HIS A 71 5.73 -5.97 15.01
N LEU A 72 4.79 -5.50 14.19
CA LEU A 72 4.24 -6.23 13.05
C LEU A 72 5.20 -6.25 11.84
N ARG A 73 6.27 -5.44 11.84
CA ARG A 73 7.18 -5.24 10.72
C ARG A 73 8.49 -6.00 10.90
N ALA A 74 8.41 -7.34 10.89
CA ALA A 74 9.52 -8.23 11.21
C ALA A 74 10.78 -8.01 10.34
N ASP A 75 10.61 -7.75 9.04
CA ASP A 75 11.71 -7.41 8.12
C ASP A 75 12.40 -6.10 8.50
N ILE A 76 11.63 -5.07 8.88
CA ILE A 76 12.16 -3.79 9.34
C ILE A 76 12.90 -3.95 10.67
N LEU A 77 12.32 -4.70 11.62
CA LEU A 77 12.96 -4.98 12.91
C LEU A 77 14.30 -5.71 12.72
N LEU A 78 14.35 -6.69 11.82
CA LEU A 78 15.58 -7.40 11.47
C LEU A 78 16.63 -6.44 10.91
N LEU A 79 16.29 -5.60 9.94
CA LEU A 79 17.24 -4.65 9.35
C LEU A 79 17.78 -3.65 10.39
N LEU A 80 16.91 -3.13 11.26
CA LEU A 80 17.33 -2.19 12.31
C LEU A 80 18.25 -2.86 13.33
N MET A 81 17.97 -4.11 13.69
CA MET A 81 18.84 -4.90 14.57
C MET A 81 20.23 -5.08 13.94
N GLU A 82 20.31 -5.47 12.66
CA GLU A 82 21.57 -5.62 11.92
C GLU A 82 22.33 -4.29 11.79
N ALA A 83 21.61 -3.17 11.66
CA ALA A 83 22.17 -1.83 11.68
C ALA A 83 22.54 -1.30 13.08
N GLY A 84 22.22 -2.05 14.15
CA GLY A 84 22.48 -1.62 15.53
C GLY A 84 21.60 -0.45 15.99
N ILE A 85 20.41 -0.27 15.40
CA ILE A 85 19.47 0.79 15.74
C ILE A 85 18.46 0.28 16.77
N ALA A 86 18.51 0.83 17.98
CA ALA A 86 17.58 0.49 19.05
C ALA A 86 16.17 1.06 18.79
N THR A 87 15.16 0.19 18.74
CA THR A 87 13.78 0.55 18.38
C THR A 87 13.13 1.53 19.36
N GLU A 88 13.62 1.60 20.59
CA GLU A 88 13.20 2.47 21.68
C GLU A 88 13.52 3.94 21.40
N THR A 89 14.52 4.19 20.54
CA THR A 89 14.94 5.53 20.11
C THR A 89 14.10 6.07 18.96
N LEU A 90 13.27 5.24 18.33
CA LEU A 90 12.41 5.65 17.22
C LEU A 90 11.21 6.47 17.70
N VAL A 91 10.83 7.44 16.88
CA VAL A 91 9.68 8.33 17.05
C VAL A 91 8.58 7.95 16.06
N PHE A 92 7.36 7.86 16.55
CA PHE A 92 6.20 7.38 15.81
C PHE A 92 5.14 8.48 15.64
N ARG A 93 4.23 8.29 14.69
CA ARG A 93 3.20 9.29 14.32
C ARG A 93 2.32 9.70 15.51
N ASP A 94 2.00 8.75 16.40
CA ASP A 94 1.18 8.94 17.59
C ASP A 94 1.90 9.65 18.75
N GLN A 95 3.18 9.99 18.57
CA GLN A 95 4.02 10.65 19.57
C GLN A 95 4.35 12.10 19.22
N VAL A 96 3.92 12.56 18.04
CA VAL A 96 4.19 13.91 17.54
C VAL A 96 2.90 14.53 17.04
N ASP A 97 2.48 15.61 17.69
CA ASP A 97 1.33 16.41 17.25
C ASP A 97 1.75 17.37 16.12
N LEU A 98 1.81 16.83 14.89
CA LEU A 98 2.14 17.61 13.70
C LEU A 98 1.14 18.75 13.46
N ALA A 99 -0.15 18.56 13.78
CA ALA A 99 -1.17 19.60 13.61
C ALA A 99 -0.91 20.79 14.55
N CYS A 100 -0.56 20.52 15.81
CA CYS A 100 -0.15 21.56 16.75
C CYS A 100 1.14 22.27 16.32
N LEU A 101 2.16 21.54 15.86
CA LEU A 101 3.39 22.17 15.35
C LEU A 101 3.10 23.05 14.12
N HIS A 102 2.23 22.60 13.22
CA HIS A 102 1.84 23.34 12.03
C HIS A 102 1.04 24.60 12.36
N SER A 103 0.01 24.50 13.21
CA SER A 103 -0.82 25.65 13.59
C SER A 103 -0.02 26.74 14.31
N ASN A 104 1.03 26.35 15.03
CA ASN A 104 1.97 27.28 15.66
C ASN A 104 3.08 27.78 14.73
N ARG A 105 3.06 27.44 13.43
CA ARG A 105 4.08 27.81 12.42
C ARG A 105 5.50 27.37 12.81
N ARG A 106 5.60 26.21 13.45
CA ARG A 106 6.85 25.60 13.93
C ARG A 106 7.25 24.35 13.15
N LEU A 107 6.46 23.93 12.16
CA LEU A 107 6.68 22.69 11.42
C LEU A 107 7.24 22.96 10.01
N ASP A 108 8.34 22.30 9.70
CA ASP A 108 8.78 22.03 8.32
C ASP A 108 8.67 20.51 8.07
N LEU A 109 8.23 20.11 6.87
CA LEU A 109 8.08 18.70 6.48
C LEU A 109 8.94 18.37 5.26
N THR A 110 9.71 17.28 5.34
CA THR A 110 10.26 16.60 4.17
C THR A 110 9.54 15.27 3.99
N LEU A 111 8.92 15.07 2.83
CA LEU A 111 8.30 13.79 2.50
C LEU A 111 9.31 12.91 1.78
N VAL A 112 9.41 11.67 2.21
CA VAL A 112 10.19 10.62 1.53
C VAL A 112 9.29 9.44 1.17
N ASP A 113 9.54 8.81 0.03
CA ASP A 113 8.82 7.61 -0.43
C ASP A 113 7.30 7.84 -0.68
N HIS A 114 6.89 9.09 -0.77
CA HIS A 114 5.58 9.52 -1.25
C HIS A 114 5.62 11.02 -1.60
N ASN A 115 4.77 11.45 -2.52
CA ASN A 115 4.69 12.84 -2.97
C ASN A 115 3.40 13.58 -2.61
N VAL A 116 2.41 12.89 -2.04
CA VAL A 116 1.13 13.47 -1.61
C VAL A 116 0.78 12.99 -0.21
N LEU A 117 0.46 13.92 0.68
CA LEU A 117 -0.04 13.61 2.02
C LEU A 117 -1.40 12.90 1.94
N PRO A 118 -1.68 11.93 2.84
CA PRO A 118 -3.00 11.34 2.93
C PRO A 118 -4.04 12.40 3.30
N SER A 119 -5.31 12.11 3.00
CA SER A 119 -6.42 13.05 3.24
C SER A 119 -6.50 13.56 4.69
N THR A 120 -6.14 12.73 5.67
CA THR A 120 -6.10 13.07 7.09
C THR A 120 -5.05 14.13 7.45
N ASP A 121 -4.02 14.27 6.62
CA ASP A 121 -2.89 15.19 6.82
C ASP A 121 -2.90 16.33 5.78
N ARG A 122 -3.99 16.50 5.02
CA ARG A 122 -4.09 17.53 3.96
C ARG A 122 -3.76 18.93 4.46
N ASP A 123 -4.13 19.26 5.70
CA ASP A 123 -3.89 20.59 6.27
C ASP A 123 -2.39 20.86 6.53
N LEU A 124 -1.54 19.83 6.55
CA LEU A 124 -0.10 19.97 6.73
C LEU A 124 0.64 20.33 5.43
N GLU A 125 -0.06 20.34 4.30
CA GLU A 125 0.51 20.58 2.96
C GLU A 125 1.32 21.89 2.89
N GLY A 126 0.88 22.93 3.61
CA GLY A 126 1.58 24.20 3.68
C GLY A 126 2.92 24.16 4.43
N ALA A 127 3.22 23.09 5.19
CA ALA A 127 4.52 22.86 5.84
C ALA A 127 5.48 22.02 5.00
N VAL A 128 5.05 21.46 3.86
CA VAL A 128 5.92 20.62 3.02
C VAL A 128 6.98 21.47 2.34
N ALA A 129 8.21 21.28 2.79
CA ALA A 129 9.40 22.01 2.39
C ALA A 129 10.24 21.27 1.33
N GLU A 130 10.17 19.94 1.26
CA GLU A 130 10.86 19.12 0.24
C GLU A 130 10.15 17.78 0.05
N VAL A 131 10.21 17.23 -1.17
CA VAL A 131 9.76 15.87 -1.50
C VAL A 131 10.86 15.11 -2.21
N ILE A 132 11.13 13.87 -1.79
CA ILE A 132 12.00 12.91 -2.47
C ILE A 132 11.20 11.61 -2.62
N ASP A 133 10.90 11.21 -3.84
CA ASP A 133 10.03 10.05 -4.07
C ASP A 133 10.36 9.37 -5.39
N HIS A 134 10.02 8.09 -5.52
CA HIS A 134 10.22 7.30 -6.73
C HIS A 134 8.91 6.87 -7.40
N HIS A 135 7.77 7.18 -6.78
CA HIS A 135 6.44 6.93 -7.34
C HIS A 135 6.07 7.91 -8.46
N ARG A 136 4.94 7.64 -9.11
CA ARG A 136 4.36 8.57 -10.08
C ARG A 136 4.10 9.92 -9.39
N LEU A 137 4.51 11.00 -10.04
CA LEU A 137 4.21 12.35 -9.57
C LEU A 137 2.70 12.62 -9.67
N GLU A 138 2.06 12.76 -8.51
CA GLU A 138 0.65 13.10 -8.34
C GLU A 138 0.47 14.49 -7.72
N ARG A 139 1.54 15.01 -7.09
CA ARG A 139 1.60 16.35 -6.51
C ARG A 139 1.49 17.46 -7.57
N THR A 140 0.69 18.48 -7.26
CA THR A 140 0.66 19.73 -8.03
C THR A 140 1.96 20.52 -7.86
N ALA A 141 2.49 21.07 -8.95
CA ALA A 141 3.72 21.87 -8.89
C ALA A 141 3.57 23.08 -7.94
N SER A 142 4.58 23.29 -7.10
CA SER A 142 4.68 24.44 -6.20
C SER A 142 6.11 24.99 -6.19
N PHE A 143 6.24 26.32 -6.20
CA PHE A 143 7.56 26.98 -6.10
C PHE A 143 8.18 26.87 -4.70
N SER A 144 7.38 26.63 -3.66
CA SER A 144 7.84 26.58 -2.27
C SER A 144 8.36 25.20 -1.84
N CYS A 145 8.20 24.19 -2.68
CA CYS A 145 8.50 22.80 -2.36
C CYS A 145 9.29 22.17 -3.52
N PRO A 146 10.63 22.10 -3.43
CA PRO A 146 11.42 21.30 -4.35
C PRO A 146 10.96 19.84 -4.33
N VAL A 147 10.78 19.26 -5.53
CA VAL A 147 10.34 17.88 -5.71
C VAL A 147 11.39 17.14 -6.51
N THR A 148 11.98 16.11 -5.91
CA THR A 148 12.84 15.14 -6.59
C THR A 148 12.03 13.87 -6.82
N VAL A 149 11.58 13.64 -8.06
CA VAL A 149 10.89 12.42 -8.45
C VAL A 149 11.57 11.77 -9.64
N GLU A 150 12.04 10.54 -9.46
CA GLU A 150 12.70 9.75 -10.50
C GLU A 150 12.22 8.30 -10.45
N THR A 151 12.04 7.68 -11.61
CA THR A 151 11.72 6.25 -11.67
C THR A 151 12.97 5.44 -11.32
N VAL A 152 13.04 4.96 -10.08
CA VAL A 152 14.06 4.05 -9.55
C VAL A 152 13.40 2.96 -8.71
N ALA A 153 14.15 1.94 -8.30
CA ALA A 153 13.58 0.83 -7.55
C ALA A 153 13.11 1.25 -6.14
N SER A 154 13.80 2.20 -5.50
CA SER A 154 13.50 2.66 -4.14
C SER A 154 13.85 4.14 -3.93
N CYS A 155 13.13 4.83 -3.04
CA CYS A 155 13.49 6.14 -2.52
C CYS A 155 14.87 6.13 -1.85
N ALA A 156 15.26 5.02 -1.20
CA ALA A 156 16.58 4.83 -0.60
C ALA A 156 17.72 5.03 -1.61
N THR A 157 17.51 4.71 -2.89
CA THR A 157 18.47 5.01 -3.97
C THR A 157 18.69 6.51 -4.14
N LEU A 158 17.62 7.31 -4.15
CA LEU A 158 17.70 8.77 -4.28
C LEU A 158 18.34 9.41 -3.04
N VAL A 159 18.00 8.91 -1.85
CA VAL A 159 18.61 9.37 -0.60
C VAL A 159 20.11 9.03 -0.55
N THR A 160 20.50 7.85 -1.01
CA THR A 160 21.91 7.44 -1.12
C THR A 160 22.68 8.36 -2.04
N GLU A 161 22.15 8.63 -3.24
CA GLU A 161 22.75 9.56 -4.21
C GLU A 161 22.90 10.97 -3.62
N ARG A 162 21.89 11.44 -2.88
CA ARG A 162 21.92 12.75 -2.22
C ARG A 162 23.03 12.84 -1.17
N ILE A 163 23.20 11.80 -0.37
CA ILE A 163 24.26 11.74 0.65
C ILE A 163 25.63 11.73 -0.04
N LEU A 164 25.86 10.84 -1.00
CA LEU A 164 27.14 10.71 -1.70
C LEU A 164 27.54 11.99 -2.45
N SER A 165 26.56 12.72 -2.99
CA SER A 165 26.82 13.96 -3.76
C SER A 165 27.08 15.18 -2.88
N ARG A 166 26.51 15.27 -1.67
CA ARG A 166 26.51 16.49 -0.86
C ARG A 166 27.22 16.39 0.47
N ALA A 167 27.24 15.21 1.09
CA ALA A 167 27.85 14.97 2.38
C ALA A 167 28.35 13.52 2.50
N PRO A 168 29.21 13.04 1.58
CA PRO A 168 29.67 11.65 1.59
C PRO A 168 30.34 11.25 2.90
N GLU A 169 30.91 12.21 3.64
CA GLU A 169 31.57 11.99 4.92
C GLU A 169 30.66 11.52 6.05
N ILE A 170 29.33 11.65 5.91
CA ILE A 170 28.38 11.15 6.92
C ILE A 170 28.05 9.67 6.71
N LEU A 171 28.41 9.12 5.56
CA LEU A 171 28.12 7.74 5.21
C LEU A 171 29.07 6.84 6.00
N ASP A 172 28.53 6.21 7.05
CA ASP A 172 29.19 5.16 7.81
C ASP A 172 28.58 3.79 7.48
N ARG A 173 29.16 2.73 8.04
CA ARG A 173 28.69 1.36 7.83
C ARG A 173 27.23 1.18 8.25
N GLN A 174 26.80 1.81 9.35
CA GLN A 174 25.45 1.70 9.87
C GLN A 174 24.43 2.27 8.88
N LEU A 175 24.67 3.49 8.39
CA LEU A 175 23.83 4.15 7.40
C LEU A 175 23.86 3.41 6.04
N ALA A 176 25.04 2.94 5.63
CA ALA A 176 25.20 2.16 4.40
C ALA A 176 24.39 0.86 4.45
N LEU A 177 24.42 0.12 5.57
CA LEU A 177 23.64 -1.11 5.73
C LEU A 177 22.14 -0.86 5.67
N LEU A 178 21.66 0.21 6.30
CA LEU A 178 20.24 0.59 6.29
C LEU A 178 19.74 0.88 4.86
N LEU A 179 20.48 1.70 4.10
CA LEU A 179 20.14 2.04 2.72
C LEU A 179 20.30 0.83 1.78
N TYR A 180 21.39 0.07 1.93
CA TYR A 180 21.66 -1.14 1.15
C TYR A 180 20.58 -2.21 1.35
N GLY A 181 20.09 -2.40 2.58
CA GLY A 181 19.05 -3.39 2.89
C GLY A 181 17.77 -3.17 2.08
N VAL A 182 17.31 -1.92 1.95
CA VAL A 182 16.16 -1.57 1.09
C VAL A 182 16.45 -1.89 -0.36
N MET A 183 17.57 -1.38 -0.87
CA MET A 183 17.92 -1.52 -2.28
C MET A 183 18.07 -3.00 -2.68
N VAL A 184 18.59 -3.84 -1.78
CA VAL A 184 18.70 -5.29 -2.01
C VAL A 184 17.32 -5.95 -2.18
N VAL A 185 16.30 -5.49 -1.45
CA VAL A 185 14.93 -6.02 -1.53
C VAL A 185 14.20 -5.45 -2.75
N ASP A 186 14.16 -4.12 -2.88
CA ASP A 186 13.31 -3.48 -3.89
C ASP A 186 13.91 -3.54 -5.30
N CYS A 187 15.23 -3.65 -5.44
CA CYS A 187 15.87 -3.90 -6.74
C CYS A 187 15.74 -5.35 -7.24
N VAL A 188 15.00 -6.22 -6.53
CA VAL A 188 14.61 -7.54 -7.06
C VAL A 188 13.16 -7.52 -7.53
N VAL A 189 12.30 -6.73 -6.87
CA VAL A 189 10.85 -6.71 -7.08
C VAL A 189 10.40 -5.56 -7.99
N GLY A 190 11.28 -4.58 -8.27
CA GLY A 190 10.97 -3.34 -8.99
C GLY A 190 11.56 -3.21 -10.41
N LYS A 191 11.25 -2.08 -11.05
CA LYS A 191 11.89 -1.65 -12.31
C LYS A 191 13.31 -1.17 -12.02
N VAL A 192 14.24 -2.11 -11.92
CA VAL A 192 15.65 -1.82 -11.65
C VAL A 192 16.23 -0.92 -12.74
N THR A 193 16.85 0.17 -12.32
CA THR A 193 17.54 1.11 -13.19
C THR A 193 19.05 0.98 -13.06
N VAL A 194 19.77 1.61 -13.99
CA VAL A 194 21.23 1.75 -13.92
C VAL A 194 21.66 2.46 -12.64
N LYS A 195 20.87 3.43 -12.17
CA LYS A 195 21.16 4.20 -10.94
C LYS A 195 21.13 3.28 -9.71
N ASP A 196 20.13 2.40 -9.61
CA ASP A 196 20.00 1.43 -8.52
C ASP A 196 21.24 0.54 -8.41
N GLY A 197 21.64 -0.08 -9.53
CA GLY A 197 22.82 -0.95 -9.58
C GLY A 197 24.11 -0.20 -9.28
N HIS A 198 24.24 1.04 -9.74
CA HIS A 198 25.40 1.87 -9.47
C HIS A 198 25.53 2.23 -7.98
N MET A 199 24.44 2.65 -7.34
CA MET A 199 24.43 2.98 -5.90
C MET A 199 24.75 1.74 -5.05
N ILE A 200 24.19 0.57 -5.38
CA ILE A 200 24.52 -0.70 -4.71
C ILE A 200 26.03 -0.99 -4.80
N HIS A 201 26.59 -0.88 -6.01
CA HIS A 201 28.01 -1.14 -6.23
C HIS A 201 28.90 -0.19 -5.43
N LEU A 202 28.55 1.11 -5.37
CA LEU A 202 29.29 2.09 -4.58
C LEU A 202 29.28 1.73 -3.08
N LEU A 203 28.12 1.38 -2.53
CA LEU A 203 28.01 0.97 -1.12
C LEU A 203 28.85 -0.28 -0.83
N GLN A 204 28.77 -1.31 -1.67
CA GLN A 204 29.57 -2.52 -1.51
C GLN A 204 31.07 -2.28 -1.63
N THR A 205 31.48 -1.36 -2.52
CA THR A 205 32.90 -1.02 -2.70
C THR A 205 33.45 -0.27 -1.49
N GLN A 206 32.67 0.68 -0.93
CA GLN A 206 33.09 1.46 0.23
C GLN A 206 33.01 0.67 1.54
N PHE A 207 32.06 -0.26 1.64
CA PHE A 207 31.79 -1.07 2.84
C PHE A 207 31.79 -2.57 2.46
N PRO A 208 32.98 -3.18 2.26
CA PRO A 208 33.11 -4.56 1.78
C PRO A 208 32.64 -5.62 2.81
N ASP A 209 32.40 -5.21 4.04
CA ASP A 209 31.86 -6.03 5.14
C ASP A 209 30.32 -6.00 5.23
N LEU A 210 29.65 -5.31 4.29
CA LEU A 210 28.20 -5.44 4.13
C LEU A 210 27.80 -6.89 3.82
N PRO A 211 26.62 -7.34 4.29
CA PRO A 211 26.14 -8.69 4.00
C PRO A 211 26.04 -8.98 2.51
N GLN A 212 26.26 -10.24 2.14
CA GLN A 212 26.04 -10.68 0.76
C GLN A 212 24.60 -10.43 0.32
N ARG A 213 24.42 -9.88 -0.88
CA ARG A 213 23.11 -9.48 -1.42
C ARG A 213 22.05 -10.57 -1.30
N GLY A 214 22.35 -11.78 -1.76
CA GLY A 214 21.40 -12.90 -1.71
C GLY A 214 21.04 -13.31 -0.28
N ALA A 215 22.02 -13.34 0.63
CA ALA A 215 21.78 -13.70 2.03
C ALA A 215 20.89 -12.66 2.73
N LEU A 216 21.18 -11.36 2.53
CA LEU A 216 20.38 -10.28 3.12
C LEU A 216 18.97 -10.23 2.54
N HIS A 217 18.84 -10.34 1.21
CA HIS A 217 17.54 -10.44 0.54
C HIS A 217 16.70 -11.57 1.15
N ASN A 218 17.26 -12.77 1.23
CA ASN A 218 16.55 -13.94 1.73
C ASN A 218 16.18 -13.79 3.21
N ALA A 219 17.05 -13.21 4.03
CA ALA A 219 16.77 -12.98 5.45
C ALA A 219 15.61 -11.99 5.65
N LEU A 220 15.65 -10.84 4.97
CA LEU A 220 14.59 -9.82 5.04
C LEU A 220 13.28 -10.34 4.44
N HIS A 221 13.36 -11.03 3.31
CA HIS A 221 12.19 -11.66 2.69
C HIS A 221 11.56 -12.71 3.61
N THR A 222 12.36 -13.59 4.21
CA THR A 222 11.88 -14.60 5.16
C THR A 222 11.21 -13.96 6.36
N ALA A 223 11.84 -12.93 6.95
CA ALA A 223 11.27 -12.20 8.07
C ALA A 223 9.93 -11.54 7.72
N LYS A 224 9.78 -10.98 6.51
CA LYS A 224 8.52 -10.38 6.05
C LYS A 224 7.34 -11.36 6.02
N PHE A 225 7.61 -12.62 5.71
CA PHE A 225 6.62 -13.69 5.66
C PHE A 225 6.47 -14.45 6.99
N ASP A 226 7.30 -14.14 7.99
CA ASP A 226 7.17 -14.74 9.30
C ASP A 226 6.03 -14.10 10.09
N LEU A 227 4.92 -14.83 10.17
CA LEU A 227 3.73 -14.46 10.92
C LEU A 227 3.59 -15.32 12.19
N SER A 228 4.67 -15.97 12.63
CA SER A 228 4.69 -16.85 13.80
C SER A 228 4.31 -16.07 15.05
N GLY A 229 3.29 -16.56 15.76
CA GLY A 229 2.79 -15.92 16.97
C GLY A 229 1.82 -14.75 16.74
N PHE A 230 1.59 -14.31 15.50
CA PHE A 230 0.61 -13.26 15.24
C PHE A 230 -0.82 -13.77 15.32
N THR A 231 -1.66 -12.99 15.98
CA THR A 231 -3.12 -13.11 15.93
C THR A 231 -3.65 -12.74 14.55
N THR A 232 -4.90 -13.08 14.25
CA THR A 232 -5.52 -12.71 12.96
C THR A 232 -5.67 -11.21 12.82
N GLU A 233 -5.98 -10.52 13.92
CA GLU A 233 -6.01 -9.06 13.97
C GLU A 233 -4.64 -8.47 13.58
N GLU A 234 -3.55 -8.95 14.18
CA GLU A 234 -2.20 -8.48 13.88
C GLU A 234 -1.78 -8.73 12.43
N ILE A 235 -2.14 -9.88 11.86
CA ILE A 235 -1.90 -10.18 10.44
C ILE A 235 -2.65 -9.19 9.54
N LEU A 236 -3.90 -8.87 9.87
CA LEU A 236 -4.70 -7.93 9.08
C LEU A 236 -4.16 -6.51 9.22
N LEU A 237 -3.72 -6.10 10.41
CA LEU A 237 -3.16 -4.77 10.68
C LEU A 237 -1.79 -4.56 10.05
N ASN A 238 -0.97 -5.62 9.92
CA ASN A 238 0.42 -5.54 9.47
C ASN A 238 0.56 -4.65 8.24
N ASN A 239 -0.25 -4.88 7.20
CA ASN A 239 -0.22 -4.05 6.00
C ASN A 239 -1.64 -3.72 5.51
N MET A 240 -2.40 -3.03 6.36
CA MET A 240 -3.75 -2.55 6.09
C MET A 240 -3.76 -1.14 5.48
N LYS A 241 -4.71 -0.88 4.58
CA LYS A 241 -5.21 0.47 4.31
C LYS A 241 -6.73 0.46 4.37
N THR A 242 -7.32 1.61 4.70
CA THR A 242 -8.78 1.76 4.76
C THR A 242 -9.25 2.65 3.62
N VAL A 243 -10.32 2.24 2.94
CA VAL A 243 -11.07 3.08 2.00
C VAL A 243 -12.47 3.30 2.54
N ALA A 244 -13.00 4.48 2.27
CA ALA A 244 -14.33 4.87 2.72
C ALA A 244 -15.09 5.56 1.60
N GLY A 245 -16.41 5.36 1.56
CA GLY A 245 -17.35 6.12 0.75
C GLY A 245 -18.70 6.17 1.45
N GLY A 246 -19.16 7.38 1.76
CA GLY A 246 -20.30 7.57 2.65
C GLY A 246 -20.03 7.00 4.04
N ASP A 247 -20.97 6.18 4.52
CA ASP A 247 -20.88 5.51 5.83
C ASP A 247 -20.13 4.15 5.77
N VAL A 248 -19.79 3.66 4.57
CA VAL A 248 -19.16 2.34 4.38
C VAL A 248 -17.64 2.45 4.45
N ARG A 249 -17.01 1.62 5.28
CA ARG A 249 -15.56 1.54 5.46
C ARG A 249 -15.04 0.12 5.20
N VAL A 250 -14.07 0.00 4.32
CA VAL A 250 -13.49 -1.27 3.90
C VAL A 250 -11.99 -1.27 4.18
N ALA A 251 -11.53 -2.27 4.93
CA ALA A 251 -10.11 -2.54 5.09
C ALA A 251 -9.60 -3.38 3.91
N VAL A 252 -8.42 -3.02 3.39
CA VAL A 252 -7.68 -3.79 2.39
C VAL A 252 -6.31 -4.16 2.98
N SER A 253 -6.16 -5.41 3.36
CA SER A 253 -4.98 -5.94 4.05
C SER A 253 -4.17 -6.85 3.14
N ILE A 254 -2.84 -6.70 3.14
CA ILE A 254 -1.95 -7.70 2.56
C ILE A 254 -1.63 -8.76 3.62
N VAL A 255 -1.84 -10.03 3.28
CA VAL A 255 -1.64 -11.18 4.16
C VAL A 255 -0.53 -12.06 3.59
N TYR A 256 0.61 -12.15 4.27
CA TYR A 256 1.81 -12.87 3.81
C TYR A 256 1.74 -14.39 4.09
N MET A 257 0.66 -15.03 3.65
CA MET A 257 0.48 -16.48 3.64
C MET A 257 -0.45 -16.87 2.49
N SER A 258 -0.65 -18.16 2.22
CA SER A 258 -1.64 -18.59 1.21
C SER A 258 -3.07 -18.40 1.72
N LEU A 259 -4.04 -18.38 0.80
CA LEU A 259 -5.46 -18.31 1.16
C LEU A 259 -5.89 -19.52 2.00
N ASP A 260 -5.42 -20.72 1.69
CA ASP A 260 -5.78 -21.93 2.42
C ASP A 260 -5.34 -21.85 3.89
N TRP A 261 -4.10 -21.39 4.13
CA TRP A 261 -3.60 -21.16 5.49
C TRP A 261 -4.39 -20.08 6.21
N PHE A 262 -4.74 -18.99 5.52
CA PHE A 262 -5.55 -17.93 6.10
C PHE A 262 -6.95 -18.44 6.50
N LEU A 263 -7.63 -19.17 5.61
CA LEU A 263 -8.96 -19.76 5.85
C LEU A 263 -8.95 -20.84 6.94
N GLN A 264 -7.83 -21.51 7.18
CA GLN A 264 -7.68 -22.52 8.25
C GLN A 264 -7.36 -21.93 9.63
N ARG A 265 -7.20 -20.61 9.74
CA ARG A 265 -6.95 -19.97 11.03
C ARG A 265 -8.09 -20.22 12.00
N LYS A 266 -7.71 -20.50 13.25
CA LYS A 266 -8.66 -20.86 14.32
C LYS A 266 -9.66 -19.72 14.53
N ASN A 267 -10.96 -20.04 14.55
CA ASN A 267 -12.05 -19.10 14.78
C ASN A 267 -12.10 -17.91 13.80
N LEU A 268 -11.59 -18.05 12.57
CA LEU A 268 -11.46 -16.95 11.61
C LEU A 268 -12.72 -16.08 11.45
N GLN A 269 -13.90 -16.68 11.26
CA GLN A 269 -15.15 -15.91 11.07
C GLN A 269 -15.48 -15.01 12.28
N GLN A 270 -15.21 -15.48 13.49
CA GLN A 270 -15.43 -14.70 14.70
C GLN A 270 -14.38 -13.60 14.82
N GLU A 271 -13.11 -13.91 14.56
CA GLU A 271 -12.03 -12.93 14.61
C GLU A 271 -12.20 -11.82 13.56
N LEU A 272 -12.67 -12.14 12.34
CA LEU A 272 -13.00 -11.14 11.31
C LEU A 272 -14.16 -10.24 11.72
N ARG A 273 -15.17 -10.80 12.41
CA ARG A 273 -16.29 -10.03 12.96
C ARG A 273 -15.81 -9.06 14.03
N ASP A 274 -15.04 -9.56 14.99
CA ASP A 274 -14.51 -8.79 16.12
C ASP A 274 -13.55 -7.70 15.63
N PHE A 275 -12.76 -8.01 14.61
CA PHE A 275 -11.91 -7.06 13.91
C PHE A 275 -12.73 -5.93 13.28
N CYS A 276 -13.77 -6.26 12.49
CA CYS A 276 -14.64 -5.26 11.90
C CYS A 276 -15.29 -4.36 12.96
N GLN A 277 -15.77 -4.93 14.07
CA GLN A 277 -16.38 -4.17 15.15
C GLN A 277 -15.37 -3.24 15.85
N SER A 278 -14.19 -3.75 16.19
CA SER A 278 -13.15 -3.02 16.93
C SER A 278 -12.58 -1.85 16.12
N HIS A 279 -12.41 -2.04 14.81
CA HIS A 279 -11.86 -1.03 13.91
C HIS A 279 -12.93 -0.22 13.17
N ARG A 280 -14.23 -0.44 13.50
CA ARG A 280 -15.38 0.23 12.88
C ARG A 280 -15.39 0.11 11.36
N LEU A 281 -15.20 -1.11 10.86
CA LEU A 281 -15.20 -1.47 9.46
C LEU A 281 -16.48 -2.23 9.11
N ASP A 282 -16.91 -2.09 7.87
CA ASP A 282 -18.05 -2.79 7.30
C ASP A 282 -17.62 -4.05 6.54
N ALA A 283 -16.39 -4.06 6.02
CA ALA A 283 -15.84 -5.21 5.32
C ALA A 283 -14.31 -5.27 5.39
N VAL A 284 -13.78 -6.47 5.13
CA VAL A 284 -12.35 -6.75 4.98
C VAL A 284 -12.11 -7.41 3.63
N VAL A 285 -11.15 -6.88 2.88
CA VAL A 285 -10.55 -7.49 1.70
C VAL A 285 -9.13 -7.92 2.07
N ALA A 286 -8.97 -9.21 2.37
CA ALA A 286 -7.67 -9.81 2.65
C ALA A 286 -7.06 -10.29 1.33
N MET A 287 -6.01 -9.59 0.87
CA MET A 287 -5.22 -9.96 -0.29
C MET A 287 -4.04 -10.81 0.14
N THR A 288 -4.10 -12.10 -0.13
CA THR A 288 -3.06 -13.03 0.27
C THR A 288 -1.93 -13.03 -0.77
N ILE A 289 -0.70 -13.23 -0.31
CA ILE A 289 0.46 -13.46 -1.16
C ILE A 289 1.28 -14.62 -0.58
N SER A 290 1.62 -15.55 -1.46
CA SER A 290 2.58 -16.63 -1.22
C SER A 290 3.42 -16.82 -2.48
N PHE A 291 4.41 -17.70 -2.43
CA PHE A 291 5.25 -18.04 -3.57
C PHE A 291 5.11 -19.52 -3.90
N ASN A 292 5.23 -19.87 -5.18
CA ASN A 292 5.28 -21.26 -5.60
C ASN A 292 6.65 -21.86 -5.28
N ASP A 293 6.67 -22.97 -4.53
CA ASP A 293 7.89 -23.68 -4.14
C ASP A 293 8.80 -24.06 -5.33
N GLN A 294 8.24 -24.22 -6.54
CA GLN A 294 8.97 -24.64 -7.73
C GLN A 294 9.44 -23.49 -8.62
N SER A 295 8.65 -22.42 -8.76
CA SER A 295 8.93 -21.32 -9.70
C SER A 295 9.33 -20.01 -9.03
N ASP A 296 9.21 -19.90 -7.70
CA ASP A 296 9.36 -18.65 -6.93
C ASP A 296 8.47 -17.50 -7.46
N GLU A 297 7.41 -17.85 -8.20
CA GLU A 297 6.46 -16.89 -8.72
C GLU A 297 5.42 -16.53 -7.64
N PRO A 298 5.04 -15.24 -7.53
CA PRO A 298 4.06 -14.80 -6.57
C PRO A 298 2.66 -15.30 -6.96
N VAL A 299 1.98 -15.94 -6.01
CA VAL A 299 0.58 -16.33 -6.10
C VAL A 299 -0.23 -15.36 -5.26
N ARG A 300 -1.24 -14.71 -5.87
CA ARG A 300 -2.18 -13.82 -5.19
C ARG A 300 -3.58 -14.39 -5.19
N GLN A 301 -4.25 -14.24 -4.06
CA GLN A 301 -5.65 -14.61 -3.88
C GLN A 301 -6.34 -13.54 -3.03
N VAL A 302 -7.67 -13.52 -3.05
CA VAL A 302 -8.47 -12.51 -2.36
C VAL A 302 -9.54 -13.22 -1.54
N ALA A 303 -9.72 -12.80 -0.30
CA ALA A 303 -10.87 -13.11 0.54
C ALA A 303 -11.61 -11.83 0.90
N VAL A 304 -12.93 -11.81 0.66
CA VAL A 304 -13.82 -10.70 1.00
C VAL A 304 -14.77 -11.17 2.10
N TYR A 305 -14.73 -10.46 3.23
CA TYR A 305 -15.59 -10.71 4.38
C TYR A 305 -16.42 -9.46 4.72
N SER A 306 -17.68 -9.66 5.07
CA SER A 306 -18.51 -8.64 5.73
C SER A 306 -19.57 -9.32 6.60
N SER A 307 -19.91 -8.68 7.74
CA SER A 307 -21.10 -9.07 8.51
C SER A 307 -22.42 -8.75 7.77
N ASN A 308 -22.38 -7.86 6.79
CA ASN A 308 -23.49 -7.57 5.89
C ASN A 308 -23.26 -8.27 4.54
N LEU A 309 -24.07 -9.28 4.24
CA LEU A 309 -23.93 -10.08 3.02
C LEU A 309 -24.04 -9.23 1.74
N LEU A 310 -24.86 -8.18 1.75
CA LEU A 310 -24.98 -7.27 0.61
C LEU A 310 -23.65 -6.55 0.36
N TYR A 311 -23.02 -6.04 1.41
CA TYR A 311 -21.74 -5.35 1.29
C TYR A 311 -20.65 -6.28 0.78
N GLY A 312 -20.57 -7.50 1.33
CA GLY A 312 -19.64 -8.52 0.86
C GLY A 312 -19.84 -8.85 -0.63
N GLN A 313 -21.09 -8.99 -1.08
CA GLN A 313 -21.44 -9.27 -2.47
C GLN A 313 -21.10 -8.12 -3.41
N GLU A 314 -21.47 -6.89 -3.08
CA GLU A 314 -21.22 -5.72 -3.94
C GLU A 314 -19.73 -5.40 -4.05
N ILE A 315 -18.98 -5.48 -2.93
CA ILE A 315 -17.53 -5.32 -2.92
C ILE A 315 -16.86 -6.40 -3.78
N SER A 316 -17.26 -7.66 -3.59
CA SER A 316 -16.76 -8.76 -4.41
C SER A 316 -17.06 -8.54 -5.89
N HIS A 317 -18.28 -8.12 -6.21
CA HIS A 317 -18.71 -7.87 -7.57
C HIS A 317 -17.90 -6.75 -8.26
N ALA A 318 -17.62 -5.66 -7.53
CA ALA A 318 -16.80 -4.56 -8.02
C ALA A 318 -15.37 -5.02 -8.33
N LEU A 319 -14.76 -5.82 -7.45
CA LEU A 319 -13.43 -6.40 -7.68
C LEU A 319 -13.43 -7.38 -8.87
N PHE A 320 -14.45 -8.24 -8.96
CA PHE A 320 -14.58 -9.21 -10.03
C PHE A 320 -14.75 -8.56 -11.41
N LYS A 321 -15.50 -7.45 -11.48
CA LYS A 321 -15.74 -6.69 -12.72
C LYS A 321 -14.65 -5.69 -13.09
N SER A 322 -13.63 -5.50 -12.26
CA SER A 322 -12.58 -4.53 -12.53
C SER A 322 -11.85 -4.85 -13.84
N CYS A 323 -11.86 -3.89 -14.79
CA CYS A 323 -11.12 -3.99 -16.05
C CYS A 323 -9.89 -3.06 -16.09
N SER A 324 -9.78 -2.09 -15.17
CA SER A 324 -8.69 -1.14 -15.11
C SER A 324 -8.35 -0.81 -13.65
N PRO A 325 -7.40 -1.55 -13.03
CA PRO A 325 -6.68 -2.69 -13.59
C PRO A 325 -7.53 -3.97 -13.63
N ALA A 326 -7.30 -4.82 -14.62
CA ALA A 326 -7.91 -6.15 -14.66
C ALA A 326 -7.28 -7.04 -13.58
N LEU A 327 -8.07 -7.43 -12.57
CA LEU A 327 -7.62 -8.35 -11.51
C LEU A 327 -7.65 -9.82 -11.95
N CYS A 328 -8.47 -10.13 -12.96
CA CYS A 328 -8.67 -11.47 -13.51
C CYS A 328 -9.06 -12.48 -12.41
N LEU A 329 -10.08 -12.14 -11.63
CA LEU A 329 -10.54 -12.99 -10.53
C LEU A 329 -11.27 -14.23 -11.04
N SER A 330 -10.95 -15.39 -10.47
CA SER A 330 -11.73 -16.62 -10.64
C SER A 330 -12.14 -17.16 -9.26
N PRO A 331 -13.35 -17.74 -9.10
CA PRO A 331 -13.80 -18.22 -7.80
C PRO A 331 -12.85 -19.26 -7.20
N ALA A 332 -12.62 -19.15 -5.89
CA ALA A 332 -11.90 -20.14 -5.08
C ALA A 332 -12.82 -20.71 -4.00
N THR A 333 -12.53 -21.92 -3.53
CA THR A 333 -13.32 -22.58 -2.50
C THR A 333 -13.11 -21.89 -1.14
N SER A 334 -14.21 -21.66 -0.41
CA SER A 334 -14.19 -21.20 0.97
C SER A 334 -15.00 -22.16 1.83
N PRO A 335 -14.51 -22.55 3.03
CA PRO A 335 -15.30 -23.33 3.98
C PRO A 335 -16.39 -22.48 4.65
N TYR A 336 -16.40 -21.17 4.43
CA TYR A 336 -17.29 -20.21 5.07
C TYR A 336 -18.20 -19.53 4.05
N LYS A 337 -19.51 -19.48 4.34
CA LYS A 337 -20.51 -18.91 3.41
C LYS A 337 -20.44 -17.38 3.29
N ASP A 338 -19.93 -16.72 4.31
CA ASP A 338 -19.79 -15.27 4.44
C ASP A 338 -18.39 -14.75 4.07
N ILE A 339 -17.52 -15.63 3.55
CA ILE A 339 -16.20 -15.27 3.02
C ILE A 339 -16.15 -15.67 1.55
N LEU A 340 -16.15 -14.68 0.68
CA LEU A 340 -16.07 -14.87 -0.77
C LEU A 340 -14.59 -14.89 -1.19
N SER A 341 -14.17 -15.96 -1.85
CA SER A 341 -12.76 -16.22 -2.13
C SER A 341 -12.49 -16.30 -3.63
N TYR A 342 -11.31 -15.80 -4.04
CA TYR A 342 -10.91 -15.73 -5.44
C TYR A 342 -9.42 -16.02 -5.63
N HIS A 343 -9.07 -16.72 -6.71
CA HIS A 343 -7.73 -16.64 -7.28
C HIS A 343 -7.60 -15.35 -8.07
N GLN A 344 -6.45 -14.69 -7.97
CA GLN A 344 -6.19 -13.46 -8.72
C GLN A 344 -5.22 -13.75 -9.87
N GLY A 345 -5.74 -13.84 -11.09
CA GLY A 345 -4.93 -14.18 -12.27
C GLY A 345 -3.87 -13.13 -12.60
N ASN A 346 -4.13 -11.86 -12.31
CA ASN A 346 -3.11 -10.81 -12.43
C ASN A 346 -2.29 -10.70 -11.15
N ALA A 347 -1.25 -11.52 -10.99
CA ALA A 347 -0.40 -11.54 -9.80
C ALA A 347 0.40 -10.23 -9.57
N LEU A 348 0.54 -9.36 -10.58
CA LEU A 348 1.21 -8.05 -10.45
C LEU A 348 0.29 -6.99 -9.84
N ALA A 349 -1.03 -7.17 -9.88
CA ALA A 349 -1.99 -6.24 -9.29
C ALA A 349 -1.96 -6.32 -7.75
N SER A 350 -1.18 -5.45 -7.11
CA SER A 350 -1.09 -5.38 -5.65
C SER A 350 -2.26 -4.59 -5.03
N ARG A 351 -2.21 -4.33 -3.72
CA ARG A 351 -3.15 -3.41 -3.05
C ARG A 351 -3.25 -2.05 -3.76
N ARG A 352 -2.16 -1.56 -4.38
CA ARG A 352 -2.17 -0.30 -5.15
C ARG A 352 -3.14 -0.35 -6.35
N ALA A 353 -3.36 -1.53 -6.90
CA ALA A 353 -4.33 -1.78 -7.96
C ALA A 353 -5.78 -1.92 -7.42
N VAL A 354 -5.94 -2.54 -6.24
CA VAL A 354 -7.25 -2.79 -5.63
C VAL A 354 -7.87 -1.54 -4.97
N LEU A 355 -7.04 -0.69 -4.34
CA LEU A 355 -7.55 0.50 -3.63
C LEU A 355 -8.35 1.44 -4.55
N PRO A 356 -7.86 1.85 -5.74
CA PRO A 356 -8.63 2.74 -6.62
C PRO A 356 -9.95 2.13 -7.08
N VAL A 357 -10.00 0.80 -7.32
CA VAL A 357 -11.22 0.09 -7.70
C VAL A 357 -12.29 0.24 -6.61
N LEU A 358 -11.91 0.00 -5.35
CA LEU A 358 -12.81 0.13 -4.22
C LEU A 358 -13.18 1.57 -3.92
N THR A 359 -12.23 2.51 -4.01
CA THR A 359 -12.51 3.94 -3.82
C THR A 359 -13.53 4.45 -4.85
N HIS A 360 -13.37 4.08 -6.12
CA HIS A 360 -14.32 4.45 -7.17
C HIS A 360 -15.69 3.82 -6.93
N PHE A 361 -15.72 2.50 -6.66
CA PHE A 361 -16.96 1.78 -6.37
C PHE A 361 -17.73 2.38 -5.19
N LEU A 362 -17.07 2.65 -4.07
CA LEU A 362 -17.71 3.20 -2.87
C LEU A 362 -18.21 4.64 -3.11
N SER A 363 -17.51 5.42 -3.93
CA SER A 363 -17.94 6.78 -4.31
C SER A 363 -19.22 6.73 -5.16
N ASP A 364 -19.24 5.86 -6.17
CA ASP A 364 -20.38 5.69 -7.07
C ASP A 364 -21.60 5.12 -6.34
N TRP A 365 -21.38 4.13 -5.46
CA TRP A 365 -22.44 3.50 -4.69
C TRP A 365 -23.12 4.51 -3.76
N TRP A 366 -22.32 5.32 -3.06
CA TRP A 366 -22.86 6.39 -2.22
C TRP A 366 -23.68 7.41 -3.00
N GLN A 367 -23.22 7.80 -4.19
CA GLN A 367 -23.97 8.70 -5.06
C GLN A 367 -25.32 8.09 -5.45
N ARG A 368 -25.38 6.79 -5.80
CA ARG A 368 -26.65 6.12 -6.15
C ARG A 368 -27.62 6.07 -4.97
N GLU A 369 -27.15 5.79 -3.76
CA GLU A 369 -28.01 5.77 -2.56
C GLU A 369 -28.60 7.16 -2.24
N MET A 370 -27.83 8.23 -2.47
CA MET A 370 -28.32 9.60 -2.28
C MET A 370 -29.38 10.00 -3.32
N HIS A 371 -29.24 9.58 -4.57
CA HIS A 371 -30.19 9.91 -5.64
C HIS A 371 -31.48 9.08 -5.53
N CYS A 372 -31.40 7.79 -5.16
CA CYS A 372 -32.60 6.96 -4.93
C CYS A 372 -33.42 7.38 -3.69
N GLY A 373 -32.87 8.20 -2.80
CA GLY A 373 -33.56 8.74 -1.63
C GLY A 373 -34.25 10.09 -1.85
N ALA A 374 -34.07 10.72 -3.02
CA ALA A 374 -34.65 12.03 -3.34
C ALA A 374 -35.94 11.93 -4.17
N ASP A 375 -36.20 10.80 -4.84
CA ASP A 375 -37.40 10.59 -5.67
C ASP A 375 -38.60 10.01 -4.89
N GLY A 376 -38.59 10.08 -3.55
CA GLY A 376 -39.55 9.42 -2.66
C GLY A 376 -40.61 10.32 -2.02
N GLU A 377 -40.59 11.63 -2.25
CA GLU A 377 -41.58 12.57 -1.69
C GLU A 377 -41.96 13.57 -2.79
N ASP A 378 -43.00 13.26 -3.57
CA ASP A 378 -43.95 14.22 -4.17
C ASP A 378 -44.82 13.49 -5.23
N LEU A 379 -45.81 12.71 -4.78
CA LEU A 379 -47.02 12.42 -5.57
C LEU A 379 -48.22 12.34 -4.62
N ASP A 380 -48.62 13.50 -4.10
CA ASP A 380 -49.95 13.68 -3.52
C ASP A 380 -51.02 13.66 -4.63
N ASP A 381 -52.01 12.80 -4.41
CA ASP A 381 -53.43 12.94 -4.74
C ASP A 381 -53.82 13.61 -6.06
N GLN A 382 -54.12 12.77 -7.05
CA GLN A 382 -55.32 12.90 -7.89
C GLN A 382 -55.50 11.67 -8.79
N PHE A 383 -56.33 10.72 -8.38
CA PHE A 383 -56.98 9.80 -9.32
C PHE A 383 -58.49 9.88 -9.18
N ASN A 384 -59.06 10.49 -10.22
CA ASN A 384 -60.47 10.71 -10.45
C ASN A 384 -61.15 9.40 -10.87
N GLN A 385 -62.39 9.21 -10.41
CA GLN A 385 -63.28 8.12 -10.81
C GLN A 385 -63.66 8.23 -12.29
N SER A 386 -63.55 7.11 -13.02
CA SER A 386 -64.59 6.64 -13.97
C SER A 386 -64.20 5.31 -14.63
N ASP A 387 -64.97 4.26 -14.29
CA ASP A 387 -65.54 3.21 -15.13
C ASP A 387 -64.77 2.65 -16.35
N VAL A 388 -64.62 1.31 -16.41
CA VAL A 388 -65.53 0.39 -17.14
C VAL A 388 -64.90 -1.02 -17.25
N MET A 389 -65.52 -1.97 -16.52
CA MET A 389 -65.91 -3.34 -16.87
C MET A 389 -65.06 -4.24 -17.80
N ILE A 390 -64.58 -5.33 -17.20
CA ILE A 390 -64.93 -6.76 -17.48
C ILE A 390 -65.10 -7.19 -18.95
N SER A 391 -64.26 -8.14 -19.39
CA SER A 391 -64.75 -9.40 -19.98
C SER A 391 -63.72 -10.52 -19.85
N ASP A 392 -64.10 -11.54 -19.08
CA ASP A 392 -63.51 -12.86 -19.05
C ASP A 392 -63.58 -13.56 -20.41
N THR A 393 -62.57 -14.37 -20.73
CA THR A 393 -62.81 -15.67 -21.38
C THR A 393 -61.75 -16.68 -20.93
N PHE A 394 -62.25 -17.70 -20.23
CA PHE A 394 -61.57 -18.94 -19.89
C PHE A 394 -61.24 -19.77 -21.14
N SER A 395 -60.09 -20.46 -21.13
CA SER A 395 -60.00 -21.84 -21.61
C SER A 395 -58.79 -22.52 -20.99
N VAL A 396 -59.08 -23.51 -20.14
CA VAL A 396 -58.13 -24.46 -19.54
C VAL A 396 -57.85 -25.55 -20.57
N ASN A 397 -56.58 -25.92 -20.73
CA ASN A 397 -56.20 -27.30 -21.04
C ASN A 397 -54.88 -27.65 -20.36
N LYS A 398 -54.84 -28.89 -19.88
CA LYS A 398 -53.90 -29.47 -18.92
C LYS A 398 -53.10 -30.57 -19.61
N GLU A 399 -51.98 -30.94 -18.98
CA GLU A 399 -51.10 -32.12 -19.23
C GLU A 399 -49.98 -31.86 -20.26
N SER A 400 -48.72 -32.28 -20.09
CA SER A 400 -48.02 -33.12 -19.10
C SER A 400 -46.50 -33.05 -19.39
N ALA A 401 -45.68 -33.18 -18.34
CA ALA A 401 -44.30 -33.72 -18.25
C ALA A 401 -43.40 -33.76 -19.52
N ASP A 402 -42.24 -33.09 -19.49
CA ASP A 402 -40.92 -33.68 -19.14
C ASP A 402 -39.72 -32.83 -19.62
N LEU A 403 -38.68 -32.79 -18.77
CA LEU A 403 -37.24 -32.61 -19.04
C LEU A 403 -36.72 -31.31 -19.70
N SER A 404 -36.02 -30.48 -18.92
CA SER A 404 -34.55 -30.25 -19.02
C SER A 404 -34.11 -28.84 -18.54
N ASP A 405 -33.07 -28.84 -17.70
CA ASP A 405 -31.93 -27.92 -17.69
C ASP A 405 -32.03 -26.48 -17.12
N ALA A 406 -30.90 -26.09 -16.52
CA ALA A 406 -30.37 -24.75 -16.26
C ALA A 406 -31.01 -23.81 -15.21
N GLY A 407 -30.16 -23.43 -14.23
CA GLY A 407 -30.01 -22.04 -13.80
C GLY A 407 -30.93 -21.52 -12.69
N TRP A 408 -30.51 -21.63 -11.43
CA TRP A 408 -31.11 -20.90 -10.32
C TRP A 408 -30.13 -19.88 -9.73
N LEU A 409 -30.25 -18.64 -10.20
CA LEU A 409 -29.89 -17.42 -9.47
C LEU A 409 -31.03 -17.13 -8.47
N PRO A 410 -30.78 -16.85 -7.18
CA PRO A 410 -31.84 -16.39 -6.30
C PRO A 410 -32.16 -14.92 -6.56
N HIS A 411 -33.43 -14.66 -6.79
CA HIS A 411 -34.07 -13.35 -6.89
C HIS A 411 -33.72 -12.42 -5.72
N VAL A 412 -33.37 -11.18 -6.06
CA VAL A 412 -33.19 -10.07 -5.13
C VAL A 412 -34.54 -9.65 -4.56
N TYR A 413 -34.76 -9.91 -3.27
CA TYR A 413 -35.84 -9.27 -2.51
C TYR A 413 -35.33 -7.94 -1.97
N SER A 414 -35.91 -6.84 -2.45
CA SER A 414 -35.78 -5.52 -1.85
C SER A 414 -36.65 -5.43 -0.59
N ALA A 415 -36.01 -5.20 0.56
CA ALA A 415 -36.69 -4.86 1.81
C ALA A 415 -35.87 -3.80 2.55
N CYS A 416 -36.05 -2.52 2.18
CA CYS A 416 -35.53 -1.38 2.94
C CYS A 416 -36.46 -1.04 4.10
N ARG A 417 -36.01 -1.22 5.35
CA ARG A 417 -36.40 -0.38 6.49
C ARG A 417 -35.27 -0.33 7.53
N HIS A 418 -34.52 0.77 7.59
CA HIS A 418 -33.75 1.13 8.77
C HIS A 418 -33.95 2.60 9.15
N HIS A 419 -34.09 2.82 10.45
CA HIS A 419 -34.27 4.10 11.14
C HIS A 419 -33.06 5.03 11.00
N ARG A 420 -33.30 6.28 10.61
CA ARG A 420 -32.33 7.38 10.64
C ARG A 420 -32.40 8.13 11.97
N ARG A 421 -31.27 8.31 12.67
CA ARG A 421 -31.09 9.39 13.66
C ARG A 421 -30.54 10.62 12.93
N ARG A 422 -31.31 11.70 12.86
CA ARG A 422 -30.87 13.01 12.36
C ARG A 422 -30.29 13.83 13.52
N LEU A 423 -29.07 14.34 13.35
CA LEU A 423 -28.60 15.55 14.01
C LEU A 423 -28.40 16.61 12.92
N GLN A 424 -29.19 17.67 12.99
CA GLN A 424 -29.11 18.85 12.12
C GLN A 424 -28.02 19.79 12.63
N PHE A 425 -27.15 20.30 11.75
CA PHE A 425 -26.60 21.65 11.89
C PHE A 425 -26.32 22.29 10.52
N GLY A 426 -26.98 23.44 10.31
CA GLY A 426 -26.56 24.66 9.63
C GLY A 426 -25.75 24.59 8.34
N ALA A 427 -26.41 24.93 7.24
CA ALA A 427 -25.78 25.40 6.00
C ALA A 427 -25.27 26.84 6.16
N GLU A 428 -24.11 27.15 5.57
CA GLU A 428 -23.80 28.50 5.07
C GLU A 428 -23.19 28.41 3.67
N ASP A 429 -23.58 29.40 2.89
CA ASP A 429 -23.56 29.56 1.44
C ASP A 429 -22.22 30.17 0.94
N TYR A 430 -22.10 30.24 -0.39
CA TYR A 430 -21.25 31.10 -1.24
C TYR A 430 -20.26 30.41 -2.18
N GLY A 431 -20.57 30.52 -3.48
CA GLY A 431 -19.67 31.23 -4.41
C GLY A 431 -19.05 30.43 -5.55
N SER A 432 -19.82 30.21 -6.62
CA SER A 432 -19.35 29.79 -7.94
C SER A 432 -18.54 30.87 -8.65
N VAL A 433 -17.38 30.51 -9.21
CA VAL A 433 -16.71 31.27 -10.29
C VAL A 433 -16.23 30.29 -11.36
N GLU A 434 -16.79 30.43 -12.56
CA GLU A 434 -16.36 29.78 -13.80
C GLU A 434 -15.20 30.58 -14.43
N GLU A 435 -14.14 29.92 -14.88
CA GLU A 435 -13.16 30.50 -15.80
C GLU A 435 -12.72 29.49 -16.89
N ASP A 436 -13.30 29.72 -18.07
CA ASP A 436 -12.76 29.71 -19.44
C ASP A 436 -11.54 28.83 -19.81
N TYR A 437 -11.76 27.84 -20.67
CA TYR A 437 -10.74 26.98 -21.28
C TYR A 437 -10.19 27.58 -22.58
N GLY A 438 -9.06 28.27 -22.50
CA GLY A 438 -8.25 28.68 -23.66
C GLY A 438 -7.23 27.60 -24.04
N GLY A 439 -7.46 26.89 -25.15
CA GLY A 439 -6.58 25.85 -25.66
C GLY A 439 -5.21 26.35 -26.12
N ARG A 440 -4.14 25.63 -25.73
CA ARG A 440 -2.85 25.63 -26.41
C ARG A 440 -2.24 24.23 -26.46
N MET A 441 -1.96 23.81 -27.68
CA MET A 441 -1.34 22.54 -28.08
C MET A 441 0.16 22.53 -27.67
N MET A 442 0.59 21.52 -26.92
CA MET A 442 1.98 21.31 -26.55
C MET A 442 2.72 20.52 -27.66
N PRO A 443 3.99 20.84 -27.97
CA PRO A 443 4.78 20.09 -28.95
C PRO A 443 5.30 18.77 -28.34
N PRO A 444 5.57 17.74 -29.18
CA PRO A 444 6.09 16.46 -28.69
C PRO A 444 7.56 16.60 -28.21
N PRO A 445 7.98 15.79 -27.23
CA PRO A 445 9.34 15.82 -26.72
C PRO A 445 10.35 15.27 -27.76
N PRO A 446 11.59 15.78 -27.77
CA PRO A 446 12.61 15.41 -28.76
C PRO A 446 13.15 14.00 -28.53
N MET A 447 13.34 13.25 -29.62
CA MET A 447 14.07 11.98 -29.62
C MET A 447 15.57 12.25 -29.48
N ASN A 448 16.21 11.68 -28.46
CA ASN A 448 17.65 11.70 -28.34
C ASN A 448 18.30 10.49 -29.01
N SER A 449 19.29 10.86 -29.82
CA SER A 449 20.25 10.08 -30.59
C SER A 449 20.91 8.94 -29.82
N LEU A 450 20.97 7.78 -30.48
CA LEU A 450 21.92 6.71 -30.21
C LEU A 450 23.35 7.26 -30.25
N VAL A 451 24.16 6.90 -29.25
CA VAL A 451 25.62 6.96 -29.31
C VAL A 451 26.10 5.55 -29.00
N ASP A 452 26.64 4.90 -30.03
CA ASP A 452 27.31 3.60 -29.97
C ASP A 452 28.65 3.70 -29.24
N GLY A 453 28.96 2.66 -28.45
CA GLY A 453 30.31 2.43 -27.92
C GLY A 453 30.38 2.15 -26.41
N CYS A 454 29.76 1.06 -25.95
CA CYS A 454 30.04 0.46 -24.65
C CYS A 454 30.20 -1.06 -24.82
N PRO A 455 31.21 -1.72 -24.22
CA PRO A 455 31.52 -3.11 -24.50
C PRO A 455 30.62 -4.03 -23.68
N LEU A 456 29.36 -4.16 -24.12
CA LEU A 456 28.43 -5.20 -23.69
C LEU A 456 27.68 -5.76 -24.91
N ASP A 457 28.40 -6.05 -25.99
CA ASP A 457 27.88 -6.87 -27.08
C ASP A 457 27.98 -8.34 -26.68
N GLY A 458 26.93 -8.79 -25.99
CA GLY A 458 26.66 -10.18 -25.67
C GLY A 458 25.20 -10.29 -25.29
N GLY A 459 24.33 -10.48 -26.30
CA GLY A 459 22.90 -10.59 -26.12
C GLY A 459 22.55 -11.57 -24.99
N PHE A 460 21.77 -11.08 -24.02
CA PHE A 460 21.18 -11.90 -22.97
C PHE A 460 20.25 -12.93 -23.63
N ASN A 461 20.71 -14.18 -23.71
CA ASN A 461 19.89 -15.29 -24.19
C ASN A 461 19.56 -16.23 -23.02
N GLN A 462 18.30 -16.19 -22.57
CA GLN A 462 17.78 -16.98 -21.43
C GLN A 462 17.91 -18.50 -21.66
N GLU A 463 18.02 -18.96 -22.90
CA GLU A 463 18.17 -20.40 -23.22
C GLU A 463 19.57 -20.95 -22.91
N ALA A 464 20.62 -20.12 -22.96
CA ALA A 464 22.00 -20.55 -22.67
C ALA A 464 22.24 -20.83 -21.17
N LEU A 465 21.42 -20.25 -20.29
CA LEU A 465 21.44 -20.53 -18.85
C LEU A 465 20.84 -21.90 -18.54
N LEU A 466 19.75 -22.28 -19.23
CA LEU A 466 19.09 -23.57 -19.02
C LEU A 466 19.96 -24.76 -19.46
N GLU A 467 20.71 -24.61 -20.56
CA GLU A 467 21.58 -25.69 -21.06
C GLU A 467 22.82 -25.94 -20.17
N LYS A 468 23.32 -24.90 -19.47
CA LYS A 468 24.40 -25.05 -18.49
C LYS A 468 23.97 -25.77 -17.22
N PHE A 469 22.71 -25.62 -16.79
CA PHE A 469 22.19 -26.34 -15.62
C PHE A 469 21.88 -27.81 -15.92
N SER A 470 21.51 -28.16 -17.15
CA SER A 470 21.32 -29.57 -17.55
C SER A 470 22.62 -30.39 -17.57
N ARG A 471 23.79 -29.75 -17.69
CA ARG A 471 25.10 -30.44 -17.70
C ARG A 471 25.75 -30.62 -16.33
N MET A 472 25.16 -30.09 -15.25
CA MET A 472 25.67 -30.28 -13.88
C MET A 472 24.89 -31.33 -13.06
N GLY A 473 23.95 -32.04 -13.69
CA GLY A 473 23.10 -33.07 -13.03
C GLY A 473 23.42 -34.53 -13.39
N GLY A 474 24.56 -34.82 -14.02
CA GLY A 474 25.01 -36.19 -14.32
C GLY A 474 26.00 -36.69 -13.28
N GLY A 475 25.59 -37.68 -12.47
CA GLY A 475 26.27 -38.09 -11.24
C GLY A 475 27.56 -38.92 -11.39
N GLU A 476 28.30 -38.97 -10.28
CA GLU A 476 29.31 -39.99 -9.99
C GLU A 476 28.78 -40.86 -8.83
N GLU A 477 28.25 -42.04 -9.18
CA GLU A 477 28.13 -43.17 -8.24
C GLU A 477 29.49 -43.91 -8.22
N GLU A 478 30.25 -43.75 -7.14
CA GLU A 478 31.44 -44.57 -6.90
C GLU A 478 31.04 -45.92 -6.30
N GLN A 479 31.25 -46.99 -7.08
CA GLN A 479 31.12 -48.38 -6.66
C GLN A 479 32.21 -48.76 -5.65
N VAL A 480 31.80 -49.21 -4.47
CA VAL A 480 32.66 -49.96 -3.54
C VAL A 480 32.74 -51.42 -4.01
N GLY A 481 33.87 -51.78 -4.62
CA GLY A 481 34.20 -53.16 -5.01
C GLY A 481 34.67 -54.01 -3.82
N ARG A 482 34.02 -55.16 -3.62
CA ARG A 482 34.56 -56.31 -2.88
C ARG A 482 35.51 -57.10 -3.79
N GLY A 483 36.67 -57.51 -3.28
CA GLY A 483 37.49 -58.54 -3.91
C GLY A 483 38.93 -58.66 -3.39
N ASN A 484 39.10 -59.27 -2.22
CA ASN A 484 39.91 -60.48 -1.97
C ASN A 484 40.02 -60.79 -0.47
#